data_AF-A0A820HIT2-F1
#
_entry.id   AF-A0A820HIT2-F1
#
_cell.length_a   1.000
_cell.length_b   1.000
_cell.length_c   1.000
_cell.angle_alpha   90.00
_cell.angle_beta   90.00
_cell.angle_gamma   90.00
#
_symmetry.space_group_name_H-M   'P 1'
#
loop_
_entity.id
_entity.type
_entity.pdbx_description
1 polymer ?
#
loop_
_entity_poly.entity_id
_entity_poly.type
_entity_poly.pdbx_seq_one_letter_code
_entity_poly.pdbx_strand_id
1 'polypeptide(L)'
;MDNEYNRYYIKIQTILGINPKTIHEELATALGPKAPSYPTVAEWMKTVTSRWIPHQLNDVQKQERVRLCRENLAKFRDGSWRLCDIITGDETWIYHRQIHHKSANKTWIGEGESPLIIVRRRKFERKNLFSIFFKSNGPVLIHAVDNDETIDHDYYIENCLKPVVKEIRKQRKSNGTKGIKLLHDKPSPHRHSYIINYLTEEGINIIPHPPFSPDLAPCDYWVNDYIKQNLTDQPDEKSLTRAVSKLIKNIPEEEFKKTFDKLLERMKLCINNHGGYFEHSIK
;
A
#
# COMPACT_ATOMS: atom_id res chain seq x y z
N MET A 1 14.19 -22.58 -25.95
CA MET A 1 14.52 -21.48 -25.03
C MET A 1 13.26 -20.68 -24.89
N ASP A 2 12.78 -20.57 -23.66
CA ASP A 2 11.46 -20.03 -23.36
C ASP A 2 11.35 -18.56 -23.82
N ASN A 3 10.19 -18.17 -24.35
CA ASN A 3 9.92 -16.81 -24.84
C ASN A 3 10.16 -15.75 -23.74
N GLU A 4 10.11 -16.19 -22.48
CA GLU A 4 10.38 -15.40 -21.28
C GLU A 4 11.82 -14.90 -21.20
N TYR A 5 12.84 -15.72 -21.50
CA TYR A 5 14.25 -15.31 -21.42
C TYR A 5 14.59 -14.24 -22.47
N ASN A 6 14.07 -14.39 -23.68
CA ASN A 6 14.24 -13.40 -24.75
C ASN A 6 13.60 -12.06 -24.36
N ARG A 7 12.41 -12.09 -23.75
CA ARG A 7 11.74 -10.89 -23.23
C ARG A 7 12.54 -10.19 -22.13
N TYR A 8 13.14 -10.95 -21.22
CA TYR A 8 14.00 -10.38 -20.18
C TYR A 8 15.26 -9.71 -20.77
N TYR A 9 15.93 -10.38 -21.71
CA TYR A 9 17.09 -9.82 -22.41
C TYR A 9 16.74 -8.52 -23.13
N ILE A 10 15.67 -8.54 -23.94
CA ILE A 10 15.19 -7.38 -24.70
C ILE A 10 14.86 -6.23 -23.75
N LYS A 11 14.21 -6.50 -22.62
CA LYS A 11 13.90 -5.49 -21.60
C LYS A 11 15.15 -4.85 -21.00
N ILE A 12 16.16 -5.64 -20.64
CA ILE A 12 17.42 -5.12 -20.08
C ILE A 12 18.12 -4.22 -21.10
N GLN A 13 18.27 -4.70 -22.34
CA GLN A 13 18.94 -3.92 -23.38
C GLN A 13 18.18 -2.64 -23.75
N THR A 14 16.84 -2.67 -23.72
CA THR A 14 16.00 -1.47 -23.87
C THR A 14 16.28 -0.44 -22.78
N ILE A 15 16.40 -0.87 -21.52
CA ILE A 15 16.74 0.02 -20.38
C ILE A 15 18.14 0.62 -20.55
N LEU A 16 19.07 -0.14 -21.14
CA LEU A 16 20.43 0.33 -21.47
C LEU A 16 20.47 1.24 -22.71
N GLY A 17 19.32 1.56 -23.32
CA GLY A 17 19.22 2.46 -24.47
C GLY A 17 19.64 1.81 -25.80
N ILE A 18 19.79 0.49 -25.84
CA ILE A 18 20.15 -0.22 -27.07
C ILE A 18 18.94 -0.25 -28.00
N ASN A 19 19.18 0.03 -29.28
CA ASN A 19 18.12 0.09 -30.28
C ASN A 19 17.61 -1.31 -30.68
N PRO A 20 16.35 -1.44 -31.18
CA PRO A 20 15.74 -2.73 -31.54
C PRO A 20 16.51 -3.53 -32.59
N LYS A 21 17.19 -2.86 -33.50
CA LYS A 21 17.93 -3.51 -34.58
C LYS A 21 19.13 -4.27 -34.01
N THR A 22 19.91 -3.61 -33.15
CA THR A 22 21.05 -4.22 -32.46
C THR A 22 20.63 -5.40 -31.59
N ILE A 23 19.56 -5.26 -30.80
CA ILE A 23 19.04 -6.35 -29.95
C ILE A 23 18.60 -7.55 -30.80
N HIS A 24 17.94 -7.30 -31.93
CA HIS A 24 17.52 -8.36 -32.85
C HIS A 24 18.72 -9.09 -33.48
N GLU A 25 19.74 -8.36 -33.93
CA GLU A 25 20.96 -8.94 -34.52
C GLU A 25 21.72 -9.82 -33.53
N GLU A 26 21.82 -9.38 -32.26
CA GLU A 26 22.43 -10.17 -31.18
C GLU A 26 21.67 -11.47 -30.93
N LEU A 27 20.33 -11.39 -30.84
CA LEU A 27 19.48 -12.58 -30.64
C LEU A 27 19.52 -13.51 -31.84
N ALA A 28 19.54 -12.98 -33.07
CA ALA A 28 19.67 -13.76 -34.30
C ALA A 28 21.02 -14.49 -34.35
N THR A 29 22.09 -13.83 -33.92
CA THR A 29 23.43 -14.44 -33.84
C THR A 29 23.47 -15.55 -32.79
N ALA A 30 22.90 -15.32 -31.61
CA ALA A 30 22.94 -16.28 -30.50
C ALA A 30 21.98 -17.47 -30.68
N LEU A 31 20.80 -17.25 -31.26
CA LEU A 31 19.70 -18.22 -31.28
C LEU A 31 19.36 -18.72 -32.68
N GLY A 32 19.90 -18.11 -33.73
CA GLY A 32 19.65 -18.48 -35.12
C GLY A 32 18.15 -18.52 -35.44
N PRO A 33 17.64 -19.63 -36.00
CA PRO A 33 16.21 -19.78 -36.34
C PRO A 33 15.24 -19.66 -35.16
N LYS A 34 15.73 -19.76 -33.92
CA LYS A 34 14.92 -19.64 -32.69
C LYS A 34 14.83 -18.20 -32.18
N ALA A 35 15.49 -17.25 -32.84
CA ALA A 35 15.43 -15.84 -32.48
C ALA A 35 14.05 -15.23 -32.80
N PRO A 36 13.54 -14.33 -31.94
CA PRO A 36 12.34 -13.57 -32.26
C PRO A 36 12.59 -12.66 -33.48
N SER A 37 11.57 -12.53 -34.32
CA SER A 37 11.62 -11.64 -35.50
C SER A 37 11.84 -10.18 -35.09
N TYR A 38 12.43 -9.37 -35.97
CA TYR A 38 12.60 -7.94 -35.71
C TYR A 38 11.28 -7.23 -35.32
N PRO A 39 10.14 -7.44 -36.00
CA PRO A 39 8.85 -6.90 -35.57
C PRO A 39 8.49 -7.29 -34.13
N THR A 40 8.73 -8.55 -33.75
CA THR A 40 8.49 -9.04 -32.38
C THR A 40 9.39 -8.35 -31.36
N VAL A 41 10.67 -8.15 -31.67
CA VAL A 41 11.61 -7.41 -30.80
C VAL A 41 11.15 -5.96 -30.64
N ALA A 42 10.84 -5.28 -31.75
CA ALA A 42 10.38 -3.89 -31.74
C ALA A 42 9.05 -3.71 -31.00
N GLU A 43 8.15 -4.69 -31.09
CA GLU A 43 6.92 -4.74 -30.29
C GLU A 43 7.25 -4.93 -28.82
N TRP A 44 8.10 -5.89 -28.47
CA TRP A 44 8.42 -6.18 -27.06
C TRP A 44 9.18 -5.06 -26.35
N MET A 45 9.97 -4.26 -27.09
CA MET A 45 10.57 -3.03 -26.57
C MET A 45 9.52 -1.96 -26.22
N LYS A 46 8.40 -1.94 -26.95
CA LYS A 46 7.28 -1.00 -26.72
C LYS A 46 6.28 -1.54 -25.68
N THR A 47 6.21 -2.85 -25.49
CA THR A 47 5.29 -3.44 -24.52
C THR A 47 5.76 -3.17 -23.10
N VAL A 48 5.28 -2.07 -22.54
CA VAL A 48 5.19 -1.90 -21.09
C VAL A 48 3.98 -2.71 -20.65
N THR A 49 4.16 -3.65 -19.72
CA THR A 49 3.01 -4.34 -19.11
C THR A 49 2.11 -3.30 -18.46
N SER A 50 0.86 -3.22 -18.91
CA SER A 50 -0.15 -2.35 -18.31
C SER A 50 -0.27 -2.62 -16.82
N ARG A 51 -0.43 -1.56 -16.04
CA ARG A 51 -0.54 -1.63 -14.59
C ARG A 51 -1.88 -1.09 -14.16
N TRP A 52 -2.45 -1.72 -13.15
CA TRP A 52 -3.60 -1.17 -12.44
C TRP A 52 -3.11 0.00 -11.60
N ILE A 53 -3.58 1.20 -11.93
CA ILE A 53 -3.38 2.39 -11.11
C ILE A 53 -4.66 2.65 -10.30
N PRO A 54 -4.55 3.20 -9.08
CA PRO A 54 -5.71 3.50 -8.24
C PRO A 54 -6.70 4.46 -8.90
N HIS A 55 -6.19 5.48 -9.60
CA HIS A 55 -6.98 6.55 -10.20
C HIS A 55 -6.17 7.25 -11.29
N GLN A 56 -6.79 7.71 -12.37
CA GLN A 56 -6.09 8.52 -13.38
C GLN A 56 -5.90 9.94 -12.86
N LEU A 57 -4.68 10.26 -12.40
CA LEU A 57 -4.38 11.58 -11.83
C LEU A 57 -4.39 12.67 -12.89
N ASN A 58 -5.16 13.74 -12.66
CA ASN A 58 -5.05 14.99 -13.42
C ASN A 58 -3.86 15.84 -12.92
N ASP A 59 -3.51 16.88 -13.66
CA ASP A 59 -2.31 17.67 -13.34
C ASP A 59 -2.44 18.46 -12.04
N VAL A 60 -3.66 18.89 -11.67
CA VAL A 60 -3.93 19.54 -10.38
C VAL A 60 -3.66 18.58 -9.22
N GLN A 61 -4.13 17.33 -9.32
CA GLN A 61 -3.89 16.28 -8.32
C GLN A 61 -2.40 15.94 -8.20
N LYS A 62 -1.67 15.87 -9.32
CA LYS A 62 -0.21 15.65 -9.31
C LYS A 62 0.53 16.82 -8.64
N GLN A 63 0.19 18.05 -8.99
CA GLN A 63 0.79 19.24 -8.39
C GLN A 63 0.52 19.29 -6.87
N GLU A 64 -0.70 18.95 -6.45
CA GLU A 64 -1.06 18.88 -5.04
C GLU A 64 -0.26 17.80 -4.30
N ARG A 65 -0.13 16.60 -4.90
CA ARG A 65 0.74 15.53 -4.37
C ARG A 65 2.18 16.02 -4.15
N VAL A 66 2.77 16.71 -5.14
CA VAL A 66 4.12 17.28 -5.04
C VAL A 66 4.20 18.34 -3.94
N ARG A 67 3.23 19.26 -3.89
CA ARG A 67 3.18 20.34 -2.90
C ARG A 67 3.15 19.78 -1.48
N LEU A 68 2.21 18.87 -1.20
CA LEU A 68 2.06 18.25 0.11
C LEU A 68 3.29 17.42 0.51
N CYS A 69 3.89 16.66 -0.42
CA CYS A 69 5.13 15.93 -0.14
C CYS A 69 6.27 16.88 0.23
N ARG A 70 6.43 18.01 -0.47
CA ARG A 70 7.47 19.01 -0.17
C ARG A 70 7.25 19.66 1.20
N GLU A 71 6.03 20.06 1.50
CA GLU A 71 5.67 20.67 2.79
C GLU A 71 5.90 19.71 3.95
N ASN A 72 5.43 18.46 3.83
CA ASN A 72 5.63 17.44 4.85
C ASN A 72 7.13 17.13 5.04
N LEU A 73 7.90 16.95 3.97
CA LEU A 73 9.34 16.72 4.05
C LEU A 73 10.11 17.89 4.69
N ALA A 74 9.68 19.13 4.45
CA ALA A 74 10.29 20.30 5.09
C ALA A 74 10.15 20.24 6.61
N LYS A 75 8.99 19.82 7.14
CA LYS A 75 8.75 19.64 8.58
C LYS A 75 9.59 18.54 9.22
N PHE A 76 9.96 17.50 8.47
CA PHE A 76 10.91 16.50 8.96
C PHE A 76 12.34 17.04 8.95
N ARG A 77 12.71 17.78 7.90
CA ARG A 77 14.06 18.35 7.75
C ARG A 77 14.38 19.42 8.81
N ASP A 78 13.40 20.26 9.16
CA ASP A 78 13.58 21.32 10.16
C ASP A 78 13.43 20.81 11.62
N GLY A 79 13.12 19.53 11.80
CA GLY A 79 12.98 18.88 13.11
C GLY A 79 11.63 19.12 13.81
N SER A 80 10.70 19.86 13.19
CA SER A 80 9.34 20.07 13.73
C SER A 80 8.57 18.75 13.87
N TRP A 81 8.78 17.82 12.93
CA TRP A 81 8.13 16.51 12.90
C TRP A 81 9.14 15.39 13.06
N ARG A 82 8.74 14.35 13.81
CA ARG A 82 9.51 13.12 14.01
C ARG A 82 8.63 11.94 13.63
N LEU A 83 9.22 10.93 12.99
CA LEU A 83 8.50 9.71 12.57
C LEU A 83 7.87 8.98 13.76
N CYS A 84 8.49 9.03 14.94
CA CYS A 84 7.96 8.43 16.16
C CYS A 84 6.73 9.11 16.76
N ASP A 85 6.39 10.31 16.30
CA ASP A 85 5.18 11.03 16.69
C ASP A 85 4.02 10.85 15.69
N ILE A 86 4.21 10.08 14.62
CA ILE A 86 3.16 9.82 13.63
C ILE A 86 2.41 8.55 14.00
N ILE A 87 1.09 8.64 13.87
CA ILE A 87 0.18 7.50 13.86
C ILE A 87 -0.46 7.49 12.48
N THR A 88 -0.55 6.31 11.90
CA THR A 88 -1.27 6.10 10.64
C THR A 88 -2.44 5.17 10.90
N GLY A 89 -3.53 5.37 10.19
CA GLY A 89 -4.68 4.47 10.26
C GLY A 89 -5.53 4.53 9.01
N ASP A 90 -6.20 3.42 8.74
CA ASP A 90 -7.06 3.23 7.58
C ASP A 90 -8.11 2.14 7.86
N GLU A 91 -9.20 2.16 7.10
CA GLU A 91 -10.22 1.12 7.12
C GLU A 91 -10.09 0.17 5.93
N THR A 92 -9.99 -1.13 6.21
CA THR A 92 -9.77 -2.14 5.17
C THR A 92 -10.74 -3.31 5.27
N TRP A 93 -11.26 -3.75 4.13
CA TRP A 93 -12.11 -4.93 4.04
C TRP A 93 -11.25 -6.19 3.97
N ILE A 94 -11.38 -7.06 4.97
CA ILE A 94 -10.68 -8.35 5.04
C ILE A 94 -11.70 -9.46 4.81
N TYR A 95 -11.46 -10.28 3.79
CA TYR A 95 -12.30 -11.41 3.46
C TYR A 95 -12.02 -12.59 4.39
N HIS A 96 -13.02 -13.44 4.62
CA HIS A 96 -12.82 -14.70 5.36
C HIS A 96 -11.98 -15.69 4.58
N ARG A 97 -12.26 -15.82 3.28
CA ARG A 97 -11.48 -16.64 2.36
C ARG A 97 -10.37 -15.81 1.72
N GLN A 98 -9.15 -16.26 1.90
CA GLN A 98 -7.97 -15.67 1.29
C GLN A 98 -7.82 -16.20 -0.12
N ILE A 99 -7.55 -15.27 -1.03
CA ILE A 99 -7.05 -15.61 -2.36
C ILE A 99 -5.76 -14.83 -2.49
N HIS A 100 -4.64 -15.55 -2.53
CA HIS A 100 -3.35 -14.91 -2.73
C HIS A 100 -3.23 -14.34 -4.15
N HIS A 101 -2.30 -13.41 -4.34
CA HIS A 101 -2.04 -12.83 -5.66
C HIS A 101 -1.62 -13.91 -6.67
N LYS A 102 -1.86 -13.66 -7.96
CA LYS A 102 -1.51 -14.61 -9.04
C LYS A 102 -0.05 -15.07 -8.99
N SER A 103 0.86 -14.18 -8.59
CA SER A 103 2.29 -14.49 -8.45
C SER A 103 2.56 -15.50 -7.33
N ALA A 104 1.84 -15.41 -6.21
CA ALA A 104 1.95 -16.35 -5.10
C ALA A 104 1.30 -17.72 -5.41
N ASN A 105 0.36 -17.77 -6.35
CA ASN A 105 -0.28 -19.00 -6.80
C ASN A 105 0.45 -19.70 -7.96
N LYS A 106 1.65 -19.23 -8.36
CA LYS A 106 2.43 -19.91 -9.39
C LYS A 106 2.86 -21.29 -8.87
N THR A 107 2.53 -22.33 -9.63
CA THR A 107 2.88 -23.72 -9.32
C THR A 107 3.57 -24.33 -10.54
N TRP A 108 4.64 -25.08 -10.31
CA TRP A 108 5.26 -25.92 -11.33
C TRP A 108 4.37 -27.15 -11.56
N ILE A 109 4.00 -27.42 -12.81
CA ILE A 109 3.17 -28.57 -13.20
C ILE A 109 3.98 -29.52 -14.09
N GLY A 110 3.74 -30.82 -13.95
CA GLY A 110 4.32 -31.84 -14.83
C GLY A 110 3.72 -31.82 -16.23
N GLU A 111 4.39 -32.47 -17.18
CA GLU A 111 3.89 -32.62 -18.55
C GLU A 111 2.60 -33.47 -18.53
N GLY A 112 1.49 -32.88 -19.00
CA GLY A 112 0.15 -33.50 -18.99
C GLY A 112 -0.70 -33.19 -17.77
N GLU A 113 -0.17 -32.49 -16.76
CA GLU A 113 -0.95 -32.07 -15.59
C GLU A 113 -1.72 -30.76 -15.86
N SER A 114 -2.87 -30.61 -15.20
CA SER A 114 -3.65 -29.37 -15.24
C SER A 114 -3.29 -28.46 -14.05
N PRO A 115 -3.21 -27.14 -14.26
CA PRO A 115 -2.92 -26.20 -13.19
C PRO A 115 -4.04 -26.17 -12.13
N LEU A 116 -3.68 -25.80 -10.90
CA LEU A 116 -4.64 -25.55 -9.83
C LEU A 116 -5.67 -24.49 -10.27
N ILE A 117 -6.96 -24.85 -10.17
CA ILE A 117 -8.07 -23.95 -10.49
C ILE A 117 -8.42 -23.13 -9.24
N ILE A 118 -8.17 -21.83 -9.30
CA ILE A 118 -8.56 -20.91 -8.23
C ILE A 118 -9.89 -20.24 -8.59
N VAL A 119 -10.92 -20.53 -7.79
CA VAL A 119 -12.23 -19.93 -7.95
C VAL A 119 -12.19 -18.45 -7.54
N ARG A 120 -12.51 -17.57 -8.49
CA ARG A 120 -12.60 -16.12 -8.26
C ARG A 120 -13.59 -15.79 -7.15
N ARG A 121 -13.35 -14.67 -6.46
CA ARG A 121 -14.28 -14.17 -5.43
C ARG A 121 -15.67 -13.90 -6.01
N ARG A 122 -16.69 -14.27 -5.25
CA ARG A 122 -18.08 -13.89 -5.55
C ARG A 122 -18.33 -12.46 -5.08
N LYS A 123 -19.29 -11.76 -5.69
CA LYS A 123 -19.59 -10.35 -5.38
C LYS A 123 -19.93 -10.11 -3.90
N PHE A 124 -20.63 -11.05 -3.27
CA PHE A 124 -21.12 -10.96 -1.89
C PHE A 124 -20.42 -11.95 -0.95
N GLU A 125 -19.12 -12.14 -1.16
CA GLU A 125 -18.34 -13.01 -0.29
C GLU A 125 -18.11 -12.36 1.09
N ARG A 126 -18.16 -13.19 2.14
CA ARG A 126 -18.05 -12.75 3.53
C ARG A 126 -16.73 -12.02 3.79
N LYS A 127 -16.83 -10.85 4.41
CA LYS A 127 -15.74 -9.96 4.76
C LYS A 127 -16.15 -9.09 5.95
N ASN A 128 -15.19 -8.70 6.75
CA ASN A 128 -15.36 -7.73 7.83
C ASN A 128 -14.52 -6.49 7.53
N LEU A 129 -15.02 -5.33 7.94
CA LEU A 129 -14.29 -4.08 7.87
C LEU A 129 -13.44 -3.94 9.13
N PHE A 130 -12.17 -3.57 8.96
CA PHE A 130 -11.26 -3.35 10.07
C PHE A 130 -10.73 -1.94 10.04
N SER A 131 -10.71 -1.27 11.19
CA SER A 131 -9.98 -0.02 11.39
C SER A 131 -8.67 -0.32 12.11
N ILE A 132 -7.55 -0.11 11.41
CA ILE A 132 -6.22 -0.48 11.90
C ILE A 132 -5.39 0.78 12.04
N PHE A 133 -4.87 1.02 13.24
CA PHE A 133 -3.96 2.12 13.55
C PHE A 133 -2.66 1.60 14.11
N PHE A 134 -1.56 2.19 13.67
CA PHE A 134 -0.23 1.84 14.16
C PHE A 134 0.73 3.03 14.07
N LYS A 135 1.87 2.88 14.73
CA LYS A 135 2.98 3.83 14.74
C LYS A 135 4.29 3.06 14.55
N SER A 136 5.39 3.79 14.50
CA SER A 136 6.73 3.18 14.28
C SER A 136 7.14 2.15 15.32
N ASN A 137 6.53 2.11 16.51
CA ASN A 137 6.82 1.09 17.53
C ASN A 137 5.76 -0.01 17.66
N GLY A 138 4.82 -0.11 16.72
CA GLY A 138 3.83 -1.19 16.70
C GLY A 138 2.37 -0.75 16.56
N PRO A 139 1.43 -1.70 16.66
CA PRO A 139 0.00 -1.43 16.56
C PRO A 139 -0.52 -0.62 17.75
N VAL A 140 -1.48 0.26 17.47
CA VAL A 140 -2.19 1.10 18.45
C VAL A 140 -3.63 0.62 18.62
N LEU A 141 -4.33 0.39 17.50
CA LEU A 141 -5.69 -0.13 17.50
C LEU A 141 -5.87 -1.12 16.35
N ILE A 142 -6.59 -2.21 16.62
CA ILE A 142 -7.07 -3.16 15.63
C ILE A 142 -8.53 -3.39 15.98
N HIS A 143 -9.43 -2.70 15.30
CA HIS A 143 -10.87 -2.75 15.55
C HIS A 143 -11.56 -3.47 14.39
N ALA A 144 -12.39 -4.47 14.69
CA ALA A 144 -13.27 -5.09 13.72
C ALA A 144 -14.64 -4.42 13.86
N VAL A 145 -15.20 -3.94 12.76
CA VAL A 145 -16.51 -3.31 12.72
C VAL A 145 -17.56 -4.40 12.58
N ASP A 146 -18.56 -4.34 13.45
CA ASP A 146 -19.64 -5.32 13.47
C ASP A 146 -20.44 -5.23 12.16
N ASN A 147 -20.88 -6.39 11.65
CA ASN A 147 -21.48 -6.51 10.31
C ASN A 147 -22.75 -5.68 10.07
N ASP A 148 -23.46 -5.27 11.13
CA ASP A 148 -24.70 -4.49 11.05
C ASP A 148 -24.47 -2.98 11.19
N GLU A 149 -23.22 -2.53 11.39
CA GLU A 149 -22.90 -1.13 11.64
C GLU A 149 -22.38 -0.44 10.37
N THR A 150 -22.94 0.74 10.09
CA THR A 150 -22.32 1.66 9.13
C THR A 150 -21.37 2.57 9.89
N ILE A 151 -20.09 2.60 9.50
CA ILE A 151 -19.16 3.59 10.05
C ILE A 151 -19.61 4.97 9.57
N ASP A 152 -20.26 5.72 10.45
CA ASP A 152 -20.40 7.16 10.36
C ASP A 152 -19.30 7.87 11.18
N HIS A 153 -19.44 9.19 11.36
CA HIS A 153 -18.43 9.96 12.09
C HIS A 153 -18.46 9.69 13.59
N ASP A 154 -19.65 9.52 14.18
CA ASP A 154 -19.80 9.23 15.61
C ASP A 154 -19.19 7.86 15.92
N TYR A 155 -19.51 6.86 15.11
CA TYR A 155 -18.91 5.54 15.22
C TYR A 155 -17.38 5.59 15.16
N TYR A 156 -16.85 6.31 14.17
CA TYR A 156 -15.41 6.41 13.98
C TYR A 156 -14.73 7.13 15.15
N ILE A 157 -15.33 8.19 15.69
CA ILE A 157 -14.80 8.90 16.86
C ILE A 157 -14.84 7.98 18.09
N GLU A 158 -15.98 7.37 18.39
CA GLU A 158 -16.19 6.57 19.60
C GLU A 158 -15.39 5.27 19.60
N ASN A 159 -15.38 4.54 18.48
CA ASN A 159 -14.82 3.19 18.40
C ASN A 159 -13.41 3.13 17.80
N CYS A 160 -12.96 4.19 17.12
CA CYS A 160 -11.62 4.24 16.53
C CYS A 160 -10.74 5.31 17.21
N LEU A 161 -11.11 6.58 17.12
CA LEU A 161 -10.22 7.67 17.55
C LEU A 161 -10.08 7.77 19.07
N LYS A 162 -11.16 7.65 19.85
CA LYS A 162 -11.10 7.66 21.32
C LYS A 162 -10.23 6.53 21.89
N PRO A 163 -10.35 5.26 21.42
CA PRO A 163 -9.43 4.19 21.83
C PRO A 163 -7.97 4.48 21.46
N VAL A 164 -7.72 5.02 20.27
CA VAL A 164 -6.37 5.45 19.85
C VAL A 164 -5.82 6.50 20.82
N VAL A 165 -6.58 7.55 21.12
CA VAL A 165 -6.21 8.61 22.06
C VAL A 165 -5.92 8.05 23.46
N LYS A 166 -6.77 7.14 23.95
CA LYS A 166 -6.59 6.48 25.25
C LYS A 166 -5.29 5.69 25.30
N GLU A 167 -4.99 4.92 24.26
CA GLU A 167 -3.76 4.15 24.19
C GLU A 167 -2.52 5.04 24.09
N ILE A 168 -2.58 6.14 23.32
CA ILE A 168 -1.50 7.15 23.27
C ILE A 168 -1.22 7.73 24.66
N ARG A 169 -2.26 8.15 25.38
CA ARG A 169 -2.13 8.71 26.75
C ARG A 169 -1.51 7.70 27.71
N LYS A 170 -1.87 6.42 27.57
CA LYS A 170 -1.28 5.33 28.36
C LYS A 170 0.20 5.12 28.04
N GLN A 171 0.59 5.16 26.76
CA GLN A 171 1.98 5.01 26.32
C GLN A 171 2.85 6.24 26.63
N ARG A 172 2.27 7.45 26.61
CA ARG A 172 2.95 8.74 26.79
C ARG A 172 2.46 9.46 28.04
N LYS A 173 2.75 8.92 29.23
CA LYS A 173 2.26 9.46 30.52
C LYS A 173 2.55 10.95 30.75
N SER A 174 3.70 11.45 30.29
CA SER A 174 4.11 12.85 30.50
C SER A 174 3.53 13.81 29.46
N ASN A 175 3.47 13.40 28.19
CA ASN A 175 3.18 14.30 27.07
C ASN A 175 1.78 14.07 26.49
N GLY A 176 1.11 12.98 26.84
CA GLY A 176 -0.17 12.57 26.27
C GLY A 176 -0.14 12.59 24.74
N THR A 177 -1.14 13.23 24.16
CA THR A 177 -1.31 13.46 22.71
C THR A 177 -0.48 14.63 22.17
N LYS A 178 0.16 15.43 23.03
CA LYS A 178 0.92 16.61 22.61
C LYS A 178 1.98 16.23 21.58
N GLY A 179 1.89 16.86 20.42
CA GLY A 179 2.82 16.66 19.31
C GLY A 179 2.57 15.41 18.47
N ILE A 180 1.52 14.62 18.74
CA ILE A 180 1.13 13.52 17.84
C ILE A 180 0.60 14.09 16.53
N LYS A 181 0.88 13.39 15.43
CA LYS A 181 0.25 13.65 14.14
C LYS A 181 -0.43 12.40 13.59
N LEU A 182 -1.63 12.56 13.03
CA LEU A 182 -2.38 11.51 12.37
C LEU A 182 -2.24 11.60 10.85
N LEU A 183 -1.78 10.53 10.22
CA LEU A 183 -1.82 10.32 8.78
C LEU A 183 -2.97 9.35 8.47
N HIS A 184 -4.03 9.84 7.85
CA HIS A 184 -5.17 9.01 7.44
C HIS A 184 -5.76 9.56 6.13
N ASP A 185 -6.51 8.72 5.41
CA ASP A 185 -7.20 9.18 4.21
C ASP A 185 -8.33 10.16 4.57
N LYS A 186 -8.64 11.08 3.66
CA LYS A 186 -9.65 12.11 3.89
C LYS A 186 -11.04 11.48 3.88
N PRO A 187 -11.79 11.52 5.00
CA PRO A 187 -13.18 11.08 5.01
C PRO A 187 -14.05 12.05 4.18
N SER A 188 -15.29 11.67 3.92
CA SER A 188 -16.24 12.56 3.21
C SER A 188 -16.34 13.93 3.91
N PRO A 189 -16.61 15.04 3.17
CA PRO A 189 -16.54 16.39 3.72
C PRO A 189 -17.35 16.60 5.00
N HIS A 190 -18.55 16.02 5.07
CA HIS A 190 -19.41 16.10 6.25
C HIS A 190 -18.82 15.39 7.47
N ARG A 191 -18.17 14.23 7.28
CA ARG A 191 -17.49 13.51 8.37
C ARG A 191 -16.21 14.23 8.79
N HIS A 192 -15.57 14.90 7.83
CA HIS A 192 -14.27 15.53 8.03
C HIS A 192 -14.29 16.63 9.11
N SER A 193 -15.32 17.47 9.17
CA SER A 193 -15.41 18.54 10.17
C SER A 193 -15.49 18.03 11.60
N TYR A 194 -16.33 17.02 11.87
CA TYR A 194 -16.47 16.43 13.21
C TYR A 194 -15.18 15.75 13.66
N ILE A 195 -14.53 15.01 12.75
CA ILE A 195 -13.25 14.35 13.02
C ILE A 195 -12.15 15.38 13.28
N ILE A 196 -12.07 16.47 12.50
CA ILE A 196 -11.11 17.57 12.73
C ILE A 196 -11.32 18.21 14.09
N ASN A 197 -12.57 18.53 14.45
CA ASN A 197 -12.88 19.17 15.73
C ASN A 197 -12.42 18.28 16.90
N TYR A 198 -12.80 17.00 16.88
CA TYR A 198 -12.37 16.04 17.90
C TYR A 198 -10.85 15.93 18.00
N LEU A 199 -10.14 15.76 16.88
CA LEU A 199 -8.68 15.65 16.87
C LEU A 199 -7.99 16.93 17.37
N THR A 200 -8.57 18.10 17.06
CA THR A 200 -8.07 19.40 17.51
C THR A 200 -8.23 19.56 19.02
N GLU A 201 -9.39 19.21 19.58
CA GLU A 201 -9.64 19.18 21.03
C GLU A 201 -8.69 18.24 21.75
N GLU A 202 -8.36 17.10 21.13
CA GLU A 202 -7.40 16.14 21.65
C GLU A 202 -5.93 16.55 21.41
N GLY A 203 -5.67 17.67 20.73
CA GLY A 203 -4.32 18.19 20.45
C GLY A 203 -3.52 17.34 19.44
N ILE A 204 -4.21 16.58 18.58
CA ILE A 204 -3.64 15.76 17.51
C ILE A 204 -3.70 16.53 16.20
N ASN A 205 -2.55 16.71 15.56
CA ASN A 205 -2.50 17.38 14.25
C ASN A 205 -2.72 16.39 13.11
N ILE A 206 -3.49 16.78 12.09
CA ILE A 206 -3.63 15.96 10.88
C ILE A 206 -2.48 16.26 9.93
N ILE A 207 -1.82 15.22 9.42
CA ILE A 207 -0.86 15.36 8.32
C ILE A 207 -1.67 15.55 7.03
N PRO A 208 -1.43 16.62 6.25
CA PRO A 208 -2.03 16.78 4.95
C PRO A 208 -1.70 15.59 4.05
N HIS A 209 -2.74 14.88 3.59
CA HIS A 209 -2.64 13.75 2.67
C HIS A 209 -3.32 14.10 1.33
N PRO A 210 -2.64 13.87 0.19
CA PRO A 210 -3.24 14.08 -1.12
C PRO A 210 -4.28 13.00 -1.44
N PRO A 211 -5.37 13.32 -2.16
CA PRO A 211 -6.37 12.33 -2.57
C PRO A 211 -5.75 11.27 -3.50
N PHE A 212 -6.37 10.09 -3.55
CA PHE A 212 -5.98 8.97 -4.43
C PHE A 212 -4.49 8.60 -4.31
N SER A 213 -3.95 8.60 -3.09
CA SER A 213 -2.52 8.43 -2.85
C SER A 213 -2.16 7.25 -1.95
N PRO A 214 -2.64 6.02 -2.26
CA PRO A 214 -2.30 4.83 -1.47
C PRO A 214 -0.79 4.55 -1.46
N ASP A 215 -0.06 4.98 -2.50
CA ASP A 215 1.39 4.89 -2.57
C ASP A 215 2.13 5.81 -1.57
N LEU A 216 1.40 6.67 -0.87
CA LEU A 216 1.87 7.55 0.22
C LEU A 216 1.22 7.22 1.57
N ALA A 217 0.43 6.14 1.66
CA ALA A 217 -0.27 5.73 2.88
C ALA A 217 0.30 4.40 3.42
N PRO A 218 0.91 4.38 4.62
CA PRO A 218 1.51 3.16 5.20
C PRO A 218 0.58 1.96 5.32
N CYS A 219 -0.71 2.20 5.57
CA CYS A 219 -1.71 1.14 5.62
C CYS A 219 -1.83 0.45 4.26
N ASP A 220 -1.95 1.23 3.18
CA ASP A 220 -2.16 0.72 1.82
C ASP A 220 -0.94 0.03 1.24
N TYR A 221 0.22 0.70 1.29
CA TYR A 221 1.41 0.16 0.61
C TYR A 221 2.10 -0.96 1.39
N TRP A 222 1.69 -1.23 2.65
CA TRP A 222 2.32 -2.25 3.48
C TRP A 222 1.35 -3.11 4.29
N VAL A 223 0.70 -2.58 5.34
CA VAL A 223 -0.04 -3.44 6.30
C VAL A 223 -1.18 -4.21 5.63
N ASN A 224 -1.95 -3.54 4.77
CA ASN A 224 -3.07 -4.16 4.05
C ASN A 224 -2.60 -5.31 3.16
N ASP A 225 -1.43 -5.19 2.53
CA ASP A 225 -0.86 -6.25 1.70
C ASP A 225 -0.21 -7.35 2.55
N TYR A 226 0.47 -6.99 3.65
CA TYR A 226 1.03 -7.95 4.61
C TYR A 226 -0.04 -8.88 5.18
N ILE A 227 -1.21 -8.34 5.53
CA ILE A 227 -2.35 -9.14 5.98
C ILE A 227 -2.80 -10.10 4.89
N LYS A 228 -3.00 -9.63 3.65
CA LYS A 228 -3.45 -10.47 2.53
C LYS A 228 -2.47 -11.60 2.19
N GLN A 229 -1.16 -11.37 2.40
CA GLN A 229 -0.13 -12.37 2.12
C GLN A 229 -0.04 -13.45 3.20
N ASN A 230 -0.26 -13.09 4.47
CA ASN A 230 0.07 -13.96 5.61
C ASN A 230 -1.16 -14.51 6.36
N LEU A 231 -2.35 -13.98 6.08
CA LEU A 231 -3.58 -14.48 6.65
C LEU A 231 -4.00 -15.77 5.93
N THR A 232 -4.61 -16.69 6.67
CA THR A 232 -5.24 -17.91 6.13
C THR A 232 -6.76 -17.81 6.23
N ASP A 233 -7.47 -18.75 5.61
CA ASP A 233 -8.93 -18.81 5.67
C ASP A 233 -9.46 -18.87 7.11
N GLN A 234 -10.53 -18.11 7.37
CA GLN A 234 -11.14 -18.03 8.70
C GLN A 234 -12.63 -18.39 8.63
N PRO A 235 -13.13 -19.28 9.51
CA PRO A 235 -14.50 -19.80 9.41
C PRO A 235 -15.56 -18.76 9.81
N ASP A 236 -15.21 -17.83 10.70
CA ASP A 236 -16.14 -16.88 11.30
C ASP A 236 -15.43 -15.55 11.66
N GLU A 237 -16.23 -14.54 11.99
CA GLU A 237 -15.77 -13.17 12.28
C GLU A 237 -14.88 -13.10 13.52
N LYS A 238 -15.19 -13.86 14.58
CA LYS A 238 -14.38 -13.87 15.81
C LYS A 238 -13.01 -14.49 15.53
N SER A 239 -12.99 -15.58 14.76
CA SER A 239 -11.75 -16.22 14.30
C SER A 239 -10.94 -15.28 13.42
N LEU A 240 -11.59 -14.56 12.49
CA LEU A 240 -10.96 -13.55 11.64
C LEU A 240 -10.32 -12.43 12.45
N THR A 241 -11.07 -11.81 13.36
CA THR A 241 -10.58 -10.74 14.23
C THR A 241 -9.41 -11.19 15.09
N ARG A 242 -9.46 -12.41 15.64
CA ARG A 242 -8.35 -12.99 16.39
C ARG A 242 -7.12 -13.22 15.52
N ALA A 243 -7.30 -13.76 14.32
CA ALA A 243 -6.21 -14.05 13.38
C ALA A 243 -5.51 -12.77 12.92
N VAL A 244 -6.28 -11.75 12.49
CA VAL A 244 -5.76 -10.43 12.10
C VAL A 244 -5.03 -9.77 13.28
N SER A 245 -5.64 -9.78 14.47
CA SER A 245 -5.02 -9.21 15.67
C SER A 245 -3.70 -9.88 16.02
N LYS A 246 -3.66 -11.22 15.98
CA LYS A 246 -2.45 -12.00 16.25
C LYS A 246 -1.37 -11.72 15.20
N LEU A 247 -1.76 -11.67 13.93
CA LEU A 247 -0.84 -11.44 12.82
C LEU A 247 -0.13 -10.08 12.96
N ILE A 248 -0.89 -9.00 13.18
CA ILE A 248 -0.33 -7.65 13.29
C ILE A 248 0.50 -7.48 14.57
N LYS A 249 0.04 -8.03 15.71
CA LYS A 249 0.78 -7.95 16.98
C LYS A 249 2.10 -8.72 16.97
N ASN A 250 2.24 -9.71 16.09
CA ASN A 250 3.47 -10.47 15.91
C ASN A 250 4.44 -9.85 14.91
N ILE A 251 4.08 -8.75 14.24
CA ILE A 251 5.01 -8.03 13.36
C ILE A 251 6.13 -7.42 14.23
N PRO A 252 7.41 -7.64 13.90
CA PRO A 252 8.53 -7.02 14.62
C PRO A 252 8.48 -5.50 14.56
N GLU A 253 8.93 -4.84 15.64
CA GLU A 253 8.96 -3.38 15.74
C GLU A 253 9.76 -2.74 14.58
N GLU A 254 10.82 -3.41 14.15
CA GLU A 254 11.72 -2.99 13.08
C GLU A 254 10.99 -2.83 11.74
N GLU A 255 9.99 -3.66 11.44
CA GLU A 255 9.23 -3.57 10.20
C GLU A 255 8.27 -2.37 10.21
N PHE A 256 7.73 -2.01 11.39
CA PHE A 256 6.99 -0.76 11.56
C PHE A 256 7.92 0.44 11.35
N LYS A 257 9.10 0.48 11.99
CA LYS A 257 10.07 1.58 11.80
C LYS A 257 10.45 1.77 10.34
N LYS A 258 10.83 0.67 9.68
CA LYS A 258 11.19 0.64 8.26
C LYS A 258 10.09 1.19 7.36
N THR A 259 8.83 0.93 7.70
CA THR A 259 7.67 1.48 6.97
C THR A 259 7.61 3.01 7.09
N PHE A 260 7.80 3.55 8.30
CA PHE A 260 7.84 5.00 8.48
C PHE A 260 9.07 5.65 7.84
N ASP A 261 10.22 4.96 7.78
CA ASP A 261 11.38 5.46 7.03
C ASP A 261 11.07 5.53 5.52
N LYS A 262 10.45 4.46 4.99
CA LYS A 262 9.99 4.40 3.60
C LYS A 262 8.97 5.49 3.26
N LEU A 263 8.19 5.98 4.23
CA LEU A 263 7.26 7.09 3.99
C LEU A 263 8.00 8.33 3.46
N LEU A 264 9.17 8.66 4.02
CA LEU A 264 9.97 9.81 3.55
C LEU A 264 10.56 9.56 2.16
N GLU A 265 11.01 8.34 1.88
CA GLU A 265 11.50 7.94 0.55
C GLU A 265 10.40 8.03 -0.50
N ARG A 266 9.21 7.54 -0.19
CA ARG A 266 8.02 7.60 -1.05
C ARG A 266 7.60 9.04 -1.34
N MET A 267 7.65 9.94 -0.36
CA MET A 267 7.42 11.37 -0.60
C MET A 267 8.45 11.97 -1.58
N LYS A 268 9.73 11.59 -1.47
CA LYS A 268 10.77 12.03 -2.42
C LYS A 268 10.53 11.46 -3.82
N LEU A 269 10.16 10.18 -3.93
CA LEU A 269 9.81 9.56 -5.21
C LEU A 269 8.59 10.22 -5.86
N CYS A 270 7.59 10.61 -5.07
CA CYS A 270 6.45 11.37 -5.56
C CYS A 270 6.88 12.70 -6.19
N ILE A 271 7.82 13.41 -5.56
CA ILE A 271 8.34 14.68 -6.08
C ILE A 271 9.15 14.43 -7.36
N ASN A 272 10.04 13.45 -7.36
CA ASN A 272 10.90 13.11 -8.50
C ASN A 272 10.09 12.63 -9.71
N ASN A 273 8.93 12.01 -9.47
CA ASN A 273 8.02 11.56 -10.51
C ASN A 273 6.93 12.60 -10.84
N HIS A 274 7.17 13.88 -10.51
CA HIS A 274 6.27 15.00 -10.80
C HIS A 274 4.81 14.76 -10.36
N GLY A 275 4.62 14.10 -9.22
CA GLY A 275 3.31 13.81 -8.65
C GLY A 275 2.62 12.56 -9.21
N GLY A 276 3.17 11.91 -10.22
CA GLY A 276 2.65 10.63 -10.73
C GLY A 276 2.94 9.46 -9.79
N TYR A 277 2.24 8.34 -9.97
CA TYR A 277 2.52 7.11 -9.23
C TYR A 277 3.91 6.55 -9.54
N PHE A 278 4.61 6.13 -8.49
CA PHE A 278 6.02 5.73 -8.55
C PHE A 278 6.27 4.31 -8.02
N GLU A 279 5.24 3.53 -7.71
CA GLU A 279 5.42 2.16 -7.19
C GLU A 279 6.25 1.27 -8.11
N HIS A 280 6.25 1.57 -9.41
CA HIS A 280 7.07 0.88 -10.40
C HIS A 280 8.58 1.12 -10.26
N SER A 281 8.97 2.16 -9.54
CA SER A 281 10.35 2.60 -9.33
C SER A 281 10.90 2.12 -7.98
N ILE A 282 10.06 1.53 -7.14
CA ILE A 282 10.45 0.93 -5.86
C ILE A 282 10.84 -0.52 -6.15
N LYS A 283 12.13 -0.84 -6.01
CA LYS A 283 12.64 -2.22 -6.05
C LYS A 283 12.54 -2.87 -4.69
#